data_AF-A0A2W6Y3E8-F1
#
_entry.id   AF-A0A2W6Y3E8-F1
#
_cell.length_a   1.000
_cell.length_b   1.000
_cell.length_c   1.000
_cell.angle_alpha   90.00
_cell.angle_beta   90.00
_cell.angle_gamma   90.00
#
_symmetry.space_group_name_H-M   'P 1'
#
loop_
_entity.id
_entity.type
_entity.pdbx_description
1 polymer ?
#
loop_
_entity_poly.entity_id
_entity_poly.type
_entity_poly.pdbx_seq_one_letter_code
_entity_poly.pdbx_strand_id
1 'polypeptide(L)' 'MARAGVTAAQILADPAASFALKAVLTEWRRRDPIDAANDARLLRDVLEDEVDRRLAGRCHDRG' A
#
# COMPACT_ATOMS: atom_id res chain seq x y z
N MET A 1 8.32 -6.42 23.28
CA MET A 1 6.91 -6.72 22.96
C MET A 1 6.67 -6.36 21.51
N ALA A 2 6.40 -7.35 20.64
CA ALA A 2 6.05 -7.06 19.26
C ALA A 2 4.71 -6.31 19.25
N ARG A 3 4.68 -5.12 18.64
CA ARG A 3 3.43 -4.38 18.40
C ARG A 3 2.49 -5.34 17.67
N ALA A 4 1.30 -5.63 18.21
CA ALA A 4 0.30 -6.44 17.53
C ALA A 4 -0.23 -5.62 16.34
N GLY A 5 0.57 -5.54 15.29
CA GLY A 5 0.21 -4.90 14.04
C GLY A 5 -0.90 -5.66 13.36
N VAL A 6 -1.67 -4.96 12.54
CA VAL A 6 -2.66 -5.56 11.66
C VAL A 6 -1.98 -6.65 10.84
N THR A 7 -2.53 -7.86 10.89
CA THR A 7 -2.00 -9.01 10.16
C THR A 7 -2.60 -9.08 8.75
N ALA A 8 -1.87 -9.72 7.82
CA ALA A 8 -2.41 -9.98 6.48
C ALA A 8 -3.73 -10.77 6.51
N ALA A 9 -3.91 -11.68 7.47
CA ALA A 9 -5.16 -12.43 7.63
C ALA A 9 -6.34 -11.51 7.98
N GLN A 10 -6.12 -10.54 8.87
CA GLN A 10 -7.15 -9.55 9.21
C GLN A 10 -7.52 -8.68 8.00
N ILE A 11 -6.53 -8.23 7.20
CA ILE A 11 -6.80 -7.41 5.99
C ILE A 11 -7.57 -8.22 4.94
N LEU A 12 -7.24 -9.50 4.75
CA LEU A 12 -7.94 -10.35 3.78
C LEU A 12 -9.40 -10.61 4.20
N ALA A 13 -9.66 -10.75 5.50
CA ALA A 13 -10.99 -10.94 6.06
C ALA A 13 -11.84 -9.65 6.10
N ASP A 14 -11.22 -8.48 6.08
CA ASP A 14 -11.91 -7.19 6.19
C ASP A 14 -12.70 -6.88 4.90
N PRO A 15 -14.05 -6.82 4.92
CA PRO A 15 -14.85 -6.48 3.73
C PRO A 15 -14.65 -5.03 3.25
N ALA A 16 -14.15 -4.12 4.11
CA ALA A 16 -13.85 -2.74 3.74
C ALA A 16 -12.50 -2.57 3.03
N ALA A 17 -11.59 -3.55 3.16
CA ALA A 17 -10.32 -3.53 2.46
C ALA A 17 -10.53 -3.73 0.95
N SER A 18 -9.88 -2.89 0.14
CA SER A 18 -10.05 -2.93 -1.31
C SER A 18 -9.58 -4.27 -1.91
N PHE A 19 -10.27 -4.73 -2.96
CA PHE A 19 -9.88 -5.96 -3.66
C PHE A 19 -8.46 -5.90 -4.21
N ALA A 20 -8.01 -4.72 -4.65
CA ALA A 20 -6.63 -4.52 -5.12
C ALA A 20 -5.60 -4.77 -4.02
N LEU A 21 -5.81 -4.23 -2.81
CA LEU A 21 -4.92 -4.48 -1.68
C LEU A 21 -4.89 -5.96 -1.30
N LYS A 22 -6.05 -6.62 -1.29
CA LYS A 22 -6.15 -8.06 -1.02
C LYS A 22 -5.42 -8.90 -2.07
N ALA A 23 -5.48 -8.50 -3.35
CA ALA A 23 -4.78 -9.18 -4.42
C ALA A 23 -3.25 -9.09 -4.24
N VAL A 24 -2.73 -7.89 -3.96
CA VAL A 24 -1.30 -7.68 -3.66
C VAL A 24 -0.85 -8.54 -2.47
N LEU A 25 -1.61 -8.52 -1.37
CA LEU A 25 -1.31 -9.35 -0.20
C LEU A 25 -1.37 -10.85 -0.49
N THR A 26 -2.31 -11.30 -1.30
CA THR A 26 -2.44 -12.72 -1.65
C THR A 26 -1.25 -13.18 -2.50
N GLU A 27 -0.84 -12.37 -3.46
CA GLU A 27 0.26 -12.69 -4.37
C GLU A 27 1.61 -12.67 -3.65
N TRP A 28 1.90 -11.59 -2.92
CA TRP A 28 3.22 -11.39 -2.32
C TRP A 28 3.49 -12.29 -1.12
N ARG A 29 2.45 -12.84 -0.47
CA ARG A 29 2.60 -13.85 0.59
C ARG A 29 3.30 -15.13 0.13
N ARG A 30 3.37 -15.38 -1.18
CA ARG A 30 4.07 -16.54 -1.76
C ARG A 30 5.53 -16.25 -2.11
N ARG A 31 5.95 -14.99 -2.04
CA ARG A 31 7.31 -14.54 -2.39
C ARG A 31 8.24 -14.57 -1.18
N ASP A 32 9.53 -14.39 -1.46
CA ASP A 32 10.50 -14.10 -0.41
C ASP A 32 10.06 -12.86 0.41
N PRO A 33 10.05 -12.94 1.74
CA PRO A 33 9.52 -11.87 2.58
C PRO A 33 10.37 -10.59 2.54
N ILE A 34 11.66 -10.66 2.23
CA ILE A 34 12.54 -9.49 2.09
C ILE A 34 12.19 -8.74 0.80
N ASP A 35 12.06 -9.47 -0.31
CA ASP A 35 11.66 -8.88 -1.60
C ASP A 35 10.26 -8.26 -1.54
N ALA A 36 9.29 -8.97 -0.96
CA ALA A 36 7.93 -8.45 -0.79
C ALA A 36 7.91 -7.17 0.05
N ALA A 37 8.74 -7.08 1.09
CA ALA A 37 8.86 -5.88 1.91
C ALA A 37 9.53 -4.71 1.15
N ASN A 38 10.51 -4.99 0.31
CA ASN A 38 11.16 -3.98 -0.53
C ASN A 38 10.18 -3.43 -1.58
N ASP A 39 9.45 -4.31 -2.27
CA ASP A 39 8.44 -3.91 -3.26
C ASP A 39 7.30 -3.11 -2.63
N ALA A 40 6.91 -3.43 -1.38
CA ALA A 40 5.92 -2.66 -0.65
C ALA A 40 6.36 -1.22 -0.35
N ARG A 41 7.64 -1.02 -0.02
CA ARG A 41 8.20 0.33 0.19
C ARG A 41 8.19 1.12 -1.11
N LEU A 42 8.65 0.50 -2.20
CA LEU A 42 8.65 1.15 -3.52
C LEU A 42 7.23 1.51 -3.97
N LEU A 43 6.27 0.61 -3.78
CA LEU A 43 4.86 0.86 -4.11
C LEU A 43 4.30 2.04 -3.33
N ARG A 44 4.59 2.13 -2.02
CA ARG A 44 4.20 3.28 -1.19
C ARG A 44 4.77 4.57 -1.77
N ASP A 45 6.07 4.61 -2.00
CA ASP A 45 6.77 5.82 -2.44
C ASP A 45 6.19 6.33 -3.78
N VAL A 46 5.92 5.42 -4.73
CA VAL A 46 5.30 5.78 -6.01
C VAL A 46 3.89 6.36 -5.85
N LEU A 47 3.07 5.79 -4.96
CA LEU A 47 1.71 6.28 -4.72
C LEU A 47 1.69 7.62 -3.99
N GLU A 48 2.58 7.83 -3.02
CA GLU A 48 2.77 9.11 -2.33
C GLU A 48 3.20 10.20 -3.31
N ASP A 49 4.22 9.93 -4.16
CA ASP A 49 4.67 10.85 -5.20
C ASP A 49 3.57 11.20 -6.22
N GLU A 50 2.68 10.26 -6.54
CA GLU A 50 1.55 10.51 -7.43
C GLU A 50 0.50 11.42 -6.77
N VAL A 51 0.20 11.19 -5.49
CA VAL A 51 -0.71 12.04 -4.72
C VAL A 51 -0.16 13.45 -4.60
N ASP A 52 1.12 13.60 -4.28
CA ASP A 52 1.79 14.89 -4.13
C ASP A 52 1.77 15.69 -5.43
N ARG A 53 2.08 15.05 -6.57
CA ARG A 53 1.98 15.70 -7.90
C ARG A 53 0.57 16.18 -8.20
N ARG A 54 -0.45 15.37 -7.91
CA ARG A 54 -1.86 15.75 -8.12
C ARG A 54 -2.28 16.91 -7.21
N LEU A 55 -1.80 16.94 -5.97
CA LEU A 55 -2.08 18.04 -5.03
C LEU A 55 -1.37 19.33 -5.44
N ALA A 56 -0.10 19.26 -5.82
CA ALA A 56 0.67 20.40 -6.31
C ALA A 56 0.04 21.01 -7.59
N GLY A 57 -0.39 20.17 -8.54
CA GLY A 57 -1.09 20.62 -9.74
C GLY A 57 -2.41 21.33 -9.43
N ARG A 58 -3.20 20.82 -8.48
CA ARG A 58 -4.46 21.45 -8.02
C ARG A 58 -4.26 22.77 -7.26
N CYS A 59 -3.07 23.00 -6.70
CA CYS A 59 -2.70 24.29 -6.11
C CYS A 59 -2.34 25.32 -7.18
N HIS A 60 -1.80 24.89 -8.32
CA HIS A 60 -1.43 25.79 -9.43
C HIS A 60 -2.65 26.23 -10.27
N ASP A 61 -3.69 25.41 -10.35
CA ASP A 61 -4.90 25.65 -11.16
C ASP A 61 -5.97 26.52 -10.47
N ARG A 62 -5.65 27.08 -9.28
CA ARG A 62 -6.52 27.99 -8.50
C ARG A 62 -6.03 29.45 -8.50
N GLY A 63 -5.22 29.83 -9.48
CA GLY A 63 -4.74 31.21 -9.72
C GLY A 63 -5.57 31.95 -10.75
#